data_AF-A0A6G4ZUU0-F1
#
_entry.id   AF-A0A6G4ZUU0-F1
#
_cell.length_a   1.000
_cell.length_b   1.000
_cell.length_c   1.000
_cell.angle_alpha   90.00
_cell.angle_beta   90.00
_cell.angle_gamma   90.00
#
_symmetry.space_group_name_H-M   'P 1'
#
loop_
_entity.id
_entity.type
_entity.pdbx_description
1 polymer ?
#
loop_
_entity_poly.entity_id
_entity_poly.type
_entity_poly.pdbx_seq_one_letter_code
_entity_poly.pdbx_strand_id
1 'polypeptide(L)'
;CNVKNEAGESNANLTLNIELAPVIKERPKVVRRELHKTIVIECHVQSTNKPEVVWFKENTQVREDTRHQVHIRQVSQGEFAVALEIDKPAVQDKGVYKLVAKNVKGEAASQTVAVDLEEEKKEPEKKEPEKKEEPKPKGEKPKIVQMLASQTVEEGKTCEFVCRVESVTKVTVVWMKNKRVVRETTSTRITFDGSTAKLVFSPATKDLAGNYTVEFTNEFGKEESSAELIVKDAPKRSQKKEPRRKKIEEKKPEEKKPEPKKVEEKRLRKRRKWKRRRR
;
A
#
# COMPACT_ATOMS: atom_id res chain seq x y z
N CYS A 1 6.43 33.00 58.19
CA CYS A 1 6.42 33.96 59.31
C CYS A 1 5.17 33.71 60.13
N ASN A 2 5.28 33.42 61.42
CA ASN A 2 4.15 33.26 62.34
C ASN A 2 4.22 34.38 63.38
N VAL A 3 3.10 35.04 63.64
CA VAL A 3 2.98 36.07 64.68
C VAL A 3 1.80 35.71 65.59
N LYS A 4 2.06 35.68 66.90
CA LYS A 4 1.07 35.37 67.95
C LYS A 4 0.93 36.51 68.95
N ASN A 5 -0.29 36.78 69.40
CA ASN A 5 -0.58 37.53 70.61
C ASN A 5 -1.73 36.86 71.41
N GLU A 6 -2.15 37.49 72.52
CA GLU A 6 -3.22 36.97 73.41
C GLU A 6 -4.59 36.80 72.70
N ALA A 7 -4.81 37.46 71.57
CA ALA A 7 -6.04 37.39 70.79
C ALA A 7 -6.01 36.34 69.67
N GLY A 8 -4.84 35.78 69.34
CA GLY A 8 -4.74 34.73 68.31
C GLY A 8 -3.38 34.62 67.63
N GLU A 9 -3.32 33.74 66.63
CA GLU A 9 -2.15 33.50 65.77
C GLU A 9 -2.47 33.82 64.32
N SER A 10 -1.50 34.42 63.61
CA SER A 10 -1.57 34.61 62.18
C SER A 10 -0.29 34.12 61.51
N ASN A 11 -0.47 33.35 60.45
CA ASN A 11 0.61 32.71 59.70
C ASN A 11 0.66 33.26 58.27
N ALA A 12 1.85 33.68 57.84
CA ALA A 12 2.16 34.04 56.47
C ALA A 12 3.23 33.09 55.92
N ASN A 13 2.92 32.37 54.85
CA ASN A 13 3.88 31.51 54.15
C ASN A 13 4.38 32.22 52.89
N LEU A 14 5.71 32.26 52.70
CA LEU A 14 6.36 32.75 51.49
C LEU A 14 7.07 31.58 50.83
N THR A 15 6.77 31.32 49.56
CA THR A 15 7.46 30.29 48.77
C THR A 15 8.56 30.96 47.94
N LEU A 16 9.82 30.63 48.23
CA LEU A 16 10.96 31.13 47.46
C LEU A 16 11.18 30.24 46.22
N ASN A 17 10.77 30.72 45.05
CA ASN A 17 11.04 30.06 43.78
C ASN A 17 12.43 30.51 43.27
N ILE A 18 13.47 29.77 43.62
CA ILE A 18 14.81 30.00 43.07
C ILE A 18 14.88 29.37 41.68
N GLU A 19 14.71 30.20 40.65
CA GLU A 19 14.99 29.80 39.27
C GLU A 19 16.51 29.79 39.05
N LEU A 20 17.04 28.68 38.53
CA LEU A 20 18.47 28.51 38.24
C LEU A 20 18.70 28.46 36.73
N ALA A 21 19.93 28.79 36.31
CA ALA A 21 20.36 28.54 34.95
C ALA A 21 20.23 27.04 34.60
N PRO A 22 20.05 26.66 33.33
CA PRO A 22 19.92 25.26 32.96
C PRO A 22 21.16 24.48 33.40
N VAL A 23 20.99 23.22 33.74
CA VAL A 23 22.11 22.33 34.11
C VAL A 23 22.06 21.09 33.24
N ILE A 24 23.19 20.80 32.58
CA ILE A 24 23.38 19.62 31.75
C ILE A 24 24.53 18.83 32.34
N LYS A 25 24.22 17.76 33.09
CA LYS A 25 25.25 16.94 33.77
C LYS A 25 25.75 15.80 32.91
N GLU A 26 24.87 15.22 32.12
CA GLU A 26 25.18 14.07 31.28
C GLU A 26 25.58 14.51 29.87
N ARG A 27 26.58 13.83 29.31
CA ARG A 27 26.86 13.93 27.87
C ARG A 27 25.64 13.48 27.06
N PRO A 28 25.40 14.08 25.88
CA PRO A 28 24.39 13.58 24.97
C PRO A 28 24.65 12.11 24.59
N LYS A 29 23.57 11.35 24.42
CA LYS A 29 23.58 9.94 24.03
C LYS A 29 23.13 9.84 22.58
N VAL A 30 23.91 9.16 21.76
CA VAL A 30 23.57 8.89 20.36
C VAL A 30 22.87 7.54 20.28
N VAL A 31 21.64 7.52 19.78
CA VAL A 31 20.82 6.34 19.59
C VAL A 31 20.57 6.15 18.09
N ARG A 32 20.99 5.00 17.54
CA ARG A 32 20.73 4.64 16.14
C ARG A 32 19.48 3.76 16.08
N ARG A 33 18.52 4.12 15.21
CA ARG A 33 17.29 3.37 15.00
C ARG A 33 17.33 2.74 13.60
N GLU A 34 17.80 1.50 13.53
CA GLU A 34 18.00 0.77 12.26
C GLU A 34 16.71 0.63 11.44
N LEU A 35 15.58 0.31 12.11
CA LEU A 35 14.28 0.09 11.46
C LEU A 35 13.77 1.34 10.71
N HIS A 36 14.06 2.53 11.23
CA HIS A 36 13.59 3.80 10.68
C HIS A 36 14.68 4.56 9.92
N LYS A 37 15.91 4.03 9.87
CA LYS A 37 17.09 4.71 9.33
C LYS A 37 17.25 6.12 9.89
N THR A 38 17.12 6.28 11.20
CA THR A 38 17.26 7.58 11.88
C THR A 38 18.31 7.53 12.99
N ILE A 39 18.93 8.69 13.25
CA ILE A 39 19.82 8.90 14.39
C ILE A 39 19.18 9.92 15.31
N VAL A 40 19.19 9.62 16.60
CA VAL A 40 18.68 10.51 17.64
C VAL A 40 19.80 10.84 18.61
N ILE A 41 20.12 12.12 18.76
CA ILE A 41 21.07 12.63 19.74
C ILE A 41 20.26 13.23 20.88
N GLU A 42 20.23 12.54 22.03
CA GLU A 42 19.38 12.92 23.16
C GLU A 42 20.21 13.38 24.37
N CYS A 43 19.76 14.42 25.06
CA CYS A 43 20.38 14.94 26.26
C CYS A 43 19.31 15.37 27.28
N HIS A 44 19.61 15.23 28.58
CA HIS A 44 18.72 15.65 29.66
C HIS A 44 19.17 16.99 30.23
N VAL A 45 18.22 17.93 30.31
CA VAL A 45 18.45 19.30 30.78
C VAL A 45 17.59 19.53 32.02
N GLN A 46 18.24 19.88 33.12
CA GLN A 46 17.55 20.37 34.32
C GLN A 46 17.30 21.86 34.15
N SER A 47 16.04 22.28 34.13
CA SER A 47 15.63 23.69 34.00
C SER A 47 14.27 23.88 34.63
N THR A 48 14.05 24.99 35.35
CA THR A 48 12.76 25.27 36.00
C THR A 48 11.60 25.33 35.00
N ASN A 49 11.86 25.91 33.83
CA ASN A 49 10.92 26.04 32.72
C ASN A 49 11.50 25.40 31.45
N LYS A 50 10.64 25.14 30.44
CA LYS A 50 11.06 24.61 29.13
C LYS A 50 12.17 25.50 28.56
N PRO A 51 13.40 24.98 28.37
CA PRO A 51 14.51 25.79 27.90
C PRO A 51 14.42 26.04 26.39
N GLU A 52 15.00 27.16 25.95
CA GLU A 52 15.38 27.35 24.54
C GLU A 52 16.62 26.52 24.27
N VAL A 53 16.67 25.82 23.14
CA VAL A 53 17.76 24.89 22.85
C VAL A 53 18.29 25.05 21.44
N VAL A 54 19.60 24.87 21.29
CA VAL A 54 20.28 24.93 20.01
C VAL A 54 21.31 23.81 19.95
N TRP A 55 21.25 23.01 18.90
CA TRP A 55 22.29 22.02 18.60
C TRP A 55 23.36 22.63 17.70
N PHE A 56 24.61 22.30 17.98
CA PHE A 56 25.76 22.68 17.16
C PHE A 56 26.50 21.43 16.69
N LYS A 57 26.90 21.43 15.42
CA LYS A 57 27.84 20.47 14.83
C LYS A 57 29.14 21.20 14.53
N GLU A 58 30.24 20.85 15.20
CA GLU A 58 31.60 21.41 14.95
C GLU A 58 31.63 22.95 14.89
N ASN A 59 30.83 23.60 15.75
CA ASN A 59 30.61 25.06 15.86
C ASN A 59 29.60 25.68 14.89
N THR A 60 29.04 24.92 13.95
CA THR A 60 27.92 25.39 13.11
C THR A 60 26.60 25.03 13.78
N GLN A 61 25.71 26.01 13.93
CA GLN A 61 24.36 25.76 14.41
C GLN A 61 23.61 24.84 13.43
N VAL A 62 23.07 23.74 13.95
CA VAL A 62 22.19 22.85 13.21
C VAL A 62 20.86 23.56 13.01
N ARG A 63 20.42 23.66 11.76
CA ARG A 63 19.12 24.23 11.41
C ARG A 63 18.08 23.13 11.35
N GLU A 64 16.88 23.41 11.84
CA GLU A 64 15.75 22.52 11.67
C GLU A 64 15.28 22.54 10.20
N ASP A 65 15.13 21.35 9.62
CA ASP A 65 14.68 21.12 8.24
C ASP A 65 13.93 19.78 8.15
N THR A 66 13.53 19.33 6.97
CA THR A 66 12.77 18.07 6.83
C THR A 66 13.49 16.81 7.38
N ARG A 67 14.81 16.82 7.51
CA ARG A 67 15.62 15.73 8.06
C ARG A 67 16.04 15.97 9.51
N HIS A 68 16.33 17.21 9.89
CA HIS A 68 16.80 17.60 11.22
C HIS A 68 15.65 18.19 12.02
N GLN A 69 15.16 17.47 13.02
CA GLN A 69 14.04 17.87 13.85
C GLN A 69 14.46 17.90 15.32
N VAL A 70 14.10 18.96 16.04
CA VAL A 70 14.38 19.07 17.48
C VAL A 70 13.11 18.77 18.27
N HIS A 71 13.22 17.84 19.22
CA HIS A 71 12.13 17.44 20.09
C HIS A 71 12.48 17.73 21.54
N ILE A 72 11.54 18.32 22.28
CA ILE A 72 11.70 18.62 23.71
C ILE A 72 10.52 18.00 24.45
N ARG A 73 10.79 17.06 25.34
CA ARG A 73 9.79 16.36 26.15
C ARG A 73 10.12 16.57 27.63
N GLN A 74 9.14 17.01 28.41
CA GLN A 74 9.29 17.06 29.86
C GLN A 74 9.22 15.64 30.43
N VAL A 75 10.23 15.25 31.22
CA VAL A 75 10.33 13.91 31.82
C VAL A 75 9.80 13.93 33.26
N SER A 76 10.18 14.95 34.01
CA SER A 76 9.76 15.17 35.40
C SER A 76 9.69 16.68 35.69
N GLN A 77 9.32 17.07 36.91
CA GLN A 77 9.31 18.48 37.28
C GLN A 77 10.74 19.04 37.27
N GLY A 78 10.99 20.01 36.38
CA GLY A 78 12.30 20.63 36.24
C GLY A 78 13.30 19.87 35.37
N GLU A 79 12.87 18.83 34.64
CA GLU A 79 13.73 18.01 33.79
C GLU A 79 13.13 17.77 32.40
N PHE A 80 13.94 18.02 31.37
CA PHE A 80 13.56 17.92 29.97
C PHE A 80 14.52 17.01 29.20
N ALA A 81 13.98 16.04 28.47
CA ALA A 81 14.71 15.31 27.44
C ALA A 81 14.65 16.11 26.13
N VAL A 82 15.81 16.45 25.61
CA VAL A 82 15.99 17.23 24.37
C VAL A 82 16.68 16.33 23.36
N ALA A 83 16.07 16.13 22.20
CA ALA A 83 16.54 15.24 21.16
C ALA A 83 16.67 15.97 19.82
N LEU A 84 17.81 15.81 19.15
CA LEU A 84 17.96 16.08 17.72
C LEU A 84 17.75 14.77 16.96
N GLU A 85 16.70 14.69 16.17
CA GLU A 85 16.41 13.58 15.27
C GLU A 85 16.90 13.91 13.86
N ILE A 86 17.66 12.99 13.26
CA ILE A 86 18.22 13.09 11.91
C ILE A 86 17.66 11.92 11.09
N ASP A 87 16.72 12.20 10.19
CA ASP A 87 16.19 11.23 9.22
C ASP A 87 17.16 10.99 8.07
N LYS A 88 17.33 9.71 7.68
CA LYS A 88 18.22 9.24 6.61
C LYS A 88 19.60 9.89 6.73
N PRO A 89 20.37 9.54 7.77
CA PRO A 89 21.68 10.13 8.02
C PRO A 89 22.63 9.82 6.86
N ALA A 90 23.38 10.83 6.43
CA ALA A 90 24.35 10.78 5.35
C ALA A 90 25.75 11.18 5.86
N VAL A 91 26.82 10.88 5.12
CA VAL A 91 28.21 11.14 5.54
C VAL A 91 28.44 12.57 6.06
N GLN A 92 27.71 13.56 5.52
CA GLN A 92 27.73 14.95 5.98
C GLN A 92 27.20 15.18 7.40
N ASP A 93 26.43 14.26 7.95
CA ASP A 93 25.87 14.33 9.31
C ASP A 93 26.88 13.78 10.34
N LYS A 94 27.98 13.14 9.89
CA LYS A 94 29.10 12.74 10.76
C LYS A 94 29.80 13.98 11.34
N GLY A 95 30.08 13.95 12.63
CA GLY A 95 30.84 15.00 13.30
C GLY A 95 30.55 15.09 14.80
N VAL A 96 31.06 16.15 15.42
CA VAL A 96 30.93 16.37 16.86
C VAL A 96 29.77 17.30 17.17
N TYR A 97 28.81 16.82 17.96
CA TYR A 97 27.61 17.55 18.34
C TYR A 97 27.64 18.02 19.80
N LYS A 98 27.09 19.20 20.06
CA LYS A 98 26.81 19.71 21.41
C LYS A 98 25.46 20.41 21.45
N LEU A 99 24.82 20.38 22.62
CA LEU A 99 23.59 21.08 22.92
C LEU A 99 23.91 22.34 23.74
N VAL A 100 23.28 23.46 23.42
CA VAL A 100 23.23 24.65 24.29
C VAL A 100 21.78 24.85 24.71
N ALA A 101 21.52 24.91 26.01
CA ALA A 101 20.22 25.20 26.58
C ALA A 101 20.25 26.54 27.31
N LYS A 102 19.21 27.36 27.12
CA LYS A 102 19.09 28.69 27.69
C LYS A 102 17.75 28.87 28.38
N ASN A 103 17.76 29.57 29.50
CA ASN A 103 16.57 30.11 30.14
C ASN A 103 16.83 31.57 30.58
N VAL A 104 15.87 32.18 31.29
CA VAL A 104 15.97 33.58 31.72
C VAL A 104 17.11 33.86 32.71
N LYS A 105 17.70 32.83 33.33
CA LYS A 105 18.76 32.96 34.33
C LYS A 105 20.16 32.67 33.77
N GLY A 106 20.26 32.06 32.59
CA GLY A 106 21.54 31.81 31.95
C GLY A 106 21.46 30.71 30.91
N GLU A 107 22.63 30.20 30.56
CA GLU A 107 22.82 29.14 29.57
C GLU A 107 23.77 28.06 30.10
N ALA A 108 23.59 26.85 29.59
CA ALA A 108 24.52 25.76 29.78
C ALA A 108 24.76 25.04 28.46
N ALA A 109 26.02 24.65 28.25
CA ALA A 109 26.41 23.80 27.14
C ALA A 109 26.61 22.36 27.65
N SER A 110 26.14 21.39 26.88
CA SER A 110 26.44 19.99 27.10
C SER A 110 27.92 19.72 26.78
N GLN A 111 28.41 18.58 27.27
CA GLN A 111 29.60 17.97 26.69
C GLN A 111 29.34 17.62 25.22
N THR A 112 30.42 17.46 24.46
CA THR A 112 30.36 17.04 23.06
C THR A 112 30.16 15.53 22.92
N VAL A 113 29.41 15.11 21.92
CA VAL A 113 29.30 13.70 21.51
C VAL A 113 29.67 13.55 20.04
N ALA A 114 30.45 12.53 19.71
CA ALA A 114 30.75 12.19 18.33
C ALA A 114 29.59 11.35 17.75
N VAL A 115 29.04 11.81 16.62
CA VAL A 115 28.20 10.99 15.76
C VAL A 115 29.10 10.47 14.66
N ASP A 116 29.55 9.23 14.84
CA ASP A 116 30.17 8.50 13.76
C ASP A 116 29.07 7.82 12.96
N LEU A 117 29.01 8.12 11.67
CA LEU A 117 28.45 7.14 10.78
C LEU A 117 29.57 6.13 10.63
N GLU A 118 29.42 5.02 11.33
CA GLU A 118 29.95 3.78 10.77
C GLU A 118 29.32 3.77 9.37
N GLU A 119 30.15 4.05 8.37
CA GLU A 119 29.91 3.43 7.09
C GLU A 119 29.55 2.00 7.46
N GLU A 120 28.49 1.47 6.87
CA GLU A 120 28.54 0.04 6.64
C GLU A 120 29.84 -0.14 5.83
N LYS A 121 30.95 -0.37 6.54
CA LYS A 121 31.86 -1.42 6.18
C LYS A 121 30.89 -2.53 5.92
N LYS A 122 30.60 -2.75 4.65
CA LYS A 122 30.20 -4.04 4.17
C LYS A 122 31.32 -4.93 4.66
N GLU A 123 31.22 -5.41 5.90
CA GLU A 123 32.00 -6.54 6.31
C GLU A 123 31.63 -7.58 5.25
N PRO A 124 32.61 -8.09 4.50
CA PRO A 124 32.33 -9.22 3.64
C PRO A 124 31.70 -10.26 4.56
N GLU A 125 30.49 -10.73 4.22
CA GLU A 125 29.78 -11.76 4.97
C GLU A 125 30.78 -12.77 5.54
N LYS A 126 30.80 -12.95 6.87
CA LYS A 126 31.70 -13.87 7.56
C LYS A 126 31.66 -15.24 6.88
N LYS A 127 32.74 -15.56 6.17
CA LYS A 127 33.07 -16.92 5.76
C LYS A 127 33.43 -17.69 7.01
N GLU A 128 32.73 -18.81 7.24
CA GLU A 128 33.15 -19.87 8.14
C GLU A 128 34.56 -20.38 7.76
N PRO A 129 35.32 -20.96 8.72
CA PRO A 129 36.77 -21.18 8.61
C PRO A 129 37.14 -21.98 7.35
N GLU A 130 38.23 -21.58 6.68
CA GLU A 130 38.67 -22.07 5.36
C GLU A 130 38.40 -23.56 5.12
N LYS A 131 37.25 -23.83 4.51
CA LYS A 131 37.02 -24.93 3.60
C LYS A 131 36.80 -24.27 2.25
N LYS A 132 37.82 -24.36 1.37
CA LYS A 132 37.80 -23.98 -0.06
C LYS A 132 36.63 -23.08 -0.44
N GLU A 133 36.84 -21.76 -0.50
CA GLU A 133 35.79 -20.80 -0.87
C GLU A 133 35.13 -21.18 -2.20
N GLU A 134 33.91 -21.72 -2.12
CA GLU A 134 33.01 -21.81 -3.25
C GLU A 134 32.54 -20.38 -3.62
N PRO A 135 32.40 -20.05 -4.90
CA PRO A 135 32.06 -18.71 -5.36
C PRO A 135 30.71 -18.25 -4.76
N LYS A 136 30.63 -16.96 -4.33
CA LYS A 136 29.33 -16.29 -4.07
C LYS A 136 28.37 -16.65 -5.20
N PRO A 137 27.12 -17.11 -4.92
CA PRO A 137 26.21 -17.41 -6.00
C PRO A 137 26.05 -16.15 -6.82
N LYS A 138 26.47 -16.21 -8.10
CA LYS A 138 26.19 -15.18 -9.08
C LYS A 138 24.67 -15.11 -9.20
N GLY A 139 24.03 -14.26 -8.41
CA GLY A 139 22.62 -13.99 -8.56
C GLY A 139 22.38 -13.31 -9.89
N GLU A 140 21.46 -13.84 -10.67
CA GLU A 140 21.08 -13.26 -11.97
C GLU A 140 19.82 -12.41 -11.81
N LYS A 141 19.76 -11.28 -12.52
CA LYS A 141 18.51 -10.52 -12.68
C LYS A 141 17.45 -11.43 -13.35
N PRO A 142 16.15 -11.13 -13.22
CA PRO A 142 15.11 -11.97 -13.81
C PRO A 142 15.32 -12.06 -15.32
N LYS A 143 15.27 -13.27 -15.89
CA LYS A 143 15.45 -13.48 -17.32
C LYS A 143 14.09 -13.64 -17.98
N ILE A 144 13.72 -12.70 -18.84
CA ILE A 144 12.49 -12.83 -19.62
C ILE A 144 12.72 -13.90 -20.70
N VAL A 145 12.01 -15.01 -20.59
CA VAL A 145 12.07 -16.14 -21.55
C VAL A 145 10.97 -16.10 -22.59
N GLN A 146 9.89 -15.38 -22.31
CA GLN A 146 8.86 -15.06 -23.29
C GLN A 146 8.53 -13.57 -23.17
N MET A 147 8.93 -12.80 -24.18
CA MET A 147 8.60 -11.38 -24.29
C MET A 147 7.12 -11.18 -24.59
N LEU A 148 6.61 -9.99 -24.28
CA LEU A 148 5.29 -9.59 -24.73
C LEU A 148 5.23 -9.55 -26.26
N ALA A 149 4.06 -9.91 -26.81
CA ALA A 149 3.77 -9.82 -28.23
C ALA A 149 2.69 -8.75 -28.46
N SER A 150 2.92 -7.85 -29.42
CA SER A 150 1.92 -6.87 -29.85
C SER A 150 0.70 -7.58 -30.42
N GLN A 151 -0.50 -7.07 -30.13
CA GLN A 151 -1.75 -7.70 -30.49
C GLN A 151 -2.71 -6.71 -31.11
N THR A 152 -3.50 -7.21 -32.06
CA THR A 152 -4.64 -6.50 -32.64
C THR A 152 -5.91 -7.28 -32.30
N VAL A 153 -6.81 -6.67 -31.54
CA VAL A 153 -8.06 -7.28 -31.10
C VAL A 153 -9.26 -6.49 -31.60
N GLU A 154 -10.39 -7.15 -31.87
CA GLU A 154 -11.64 -6.46 -32.16
C GLU A 154 -12.30 -5.98 -30.86
N GLU A 155 -12.89 -4.79 -30.88
CA GLU A 155 -13.62 -4.21 -29.77
C GLU A 155 -14.70 -5.18 -29.27
N GLY A 156 -14.77 -5.35 -27.95
CA GLY A 156 -15.68 -6.29 -27.29
C GLY A 156 -15.11 -7.69 -27.04
N LYS A 157 -14.01 -8.10 -27.68
CA LYS A 157 -13.38 -9.41 -27.44
C LYS A 157 -12.44 -9.38 -26.23
N THR A 158 -12.04 -10.56 -25.75
CA THR A 158 -11.00 -10.68 -24.72
C THR A 158 -9.62 -10.55 -25.35
N CYS A 159 -8.71 -9.84 -24.67
CA CYS A 159 -7.29 -9.76 -25.02
C CYS A 159 -6.45 -10.21 -23.82
N GLU A 160 -5.35 -10.94 -24.06
CA GLU A 160 -4.45 -11.45 -23.02
C GLU A 160 -2.99 -11.19 -23.41
N PHE A 161 -2.28 -10.39 -22.63
CA PHE A 161 -0.83 -10.30 -22.69
C PHE A 161 -0.22 -11.35 -21.77
N VAL A 162 0.76 -12.10 -22.27
CA VAL A 162 1.50 -13.12 -21.52
C VAL A 162 2.99 -12.83 -21.63
N CYS A 163 3.66 -12.73 -20.48
CA CYS A 163 5.11 -12.64 -20.38
C CYS A 163 5.61 -13.71 -19.41
N ARG A 164 6.70 -14.39 -19.74
CA ARG A 164 7.31 -15.39 -18.85
C ARG A 164 8.70 -14.97 -18.43
N VAL A 165 8.98 -15.20 -17.16
CA VAL A 165 10.24 -14.88 -16.50
C VAL A 165 10.79 -16.13 -15.82
N GLU A 166 12.10 -16.29 -15.89
CA GLU A 166 12.85 -17.24 -15.08
C GLU A 166 13.67 -16.45 -14.04
N SER A 167 13.50 -16.81 -12.77
CA SER A 167 14.28 -16.25 -11.68
C SER A 167 14.41 -17.30 -10.58
N VAL A 168 15.61 -17.41 -10.04
CA VAL A 168 15.90 -18.30 -8.90
C VAL A 168 15.34 -17.70 -7.60
N THR A 169 15.20 -16.38 -7.54
CA THR A 169 14.75 -15.65 -6.36
C THR A 169 13.39 -14.98 -6.59
N LYS A 170 12.73 -14.59 -5.50
CA LYS A 170 11.37 -14.06 -5.53
C LYS A 170 11.27 -12.82 -6.41
N VAL A 171 10.37 -12.87 -7.40
CA VAL A 171 10.15 -11.78 -8.36
C VAL A 171 8.90 -10.98 -7.99
N THR A 172 8.99 -9.67 -8.18
CA THR A 172 7.84 -8.76 -8.13
C THR A 172 7.53 -8.28 -9.56
N VAL A 173 6.24 -8.10 -9.87
CA VAL A 173 5.76 -7.77 -11.23
C VAL A 173 4.94 -6.50 -11.21
N VAL A 174 5.23 -5.58 -12.13
CA VAL A 174 4.48 -4.34 -12.32
C VAL A 174 4.09 -4.19 -13.78
N TRP A 175 2.81 -3.94 -14.05
CA TRP A 175 2.32 -3.61 -15.39
C TRP A 175 2.14 -2.09 -15.54
N MET A 176 2.54 -1.56 -16.68
CA MET A 176 2.45 -0.15 -17.02
C MET A 176 1.85 0.04 -18.40
N LYS A 177 1.03 1.08 -18.57
CA LYS A 177 0.53 1.57 -19.86
C LYS A 177 0.99 3.00 -20.04
N ASN A 178 1.73 3.30 -21.12
CA ASN A 178 2.25 4.65 -21.38
C ASN A 178 2.94 5.27 -20.14
N LYS A 179 3.77 4.47 -19.44
CA LYS A 179 4.49 4.84 -18.19
C LYS A 179 3.61 5.07 -16.95
N ARG A 180 2.33 4.68 -16.97
CA ARG A 180 1.44 4.71 -15.79
C ARG A 180 1.10 3.30 -15.34
N VAL A 181 1.18 3.04 -14.03
CA VAL A 181 0.88 1.71 -13.47
C VAL A 181 -0.58 1.32 -13.77
N VAL A 182 -0.75 0.13 -14.33
CA VAL A 182 -2.05 -0.49 -14.57
C VAL A 182 -2.52 -1.13 -13.26
N ARG A 183 -3.76 -0.86 -12.88
CA ARG A 183 -4.40 -1.47 -11.70
C ARG A 183 -5.52 -2.40 -12.16
N GLU A 184 -5.80 -3.41 -11.35
CA GLU A 184 -6.94 -4.28 -11.58
C GLU A 184 -8.26 -3.49 -11.48
N THR A 185 -9.19 -3.83 -12.35
CA THR A 185 -10.54 -3.25 -12.41
C THR A 185 -11.55 -4.35 -12.73
N THR A 186 -12.83 -4.01 -12.91
CA THR A 186 -13.85 -4.99 -13.31
C THR A 186 -13.58 -5.61 -14.69
N SER A 187 -12.93 -4.89 -15.60
CA SER A 187 -12.62 -5.33 -16.97
C SER A 187 -11.13 -5.67 -17.19
N THR A 188 -10.26 -5.43 -16.20
CA THR A 188 -8.81 -5.67 -16.26
C THR A 188 -8.36 -6.58 -15.13
N ARG A 189 -7.72 -7.70 -15.46
CA ARG A 189 -7.18 -8.66 -14.47
C ARG A 189 -5.68 -8.83 -14.66
N ILE A 190 -4.95 -8.87 -13.56
CA ILE A 190 -3.49 -9.06 -13.53
C ILE A 190 -3.19 -10.30 -12.68
N THR A 191 -2.51 -11.29 -13.25
CA THR A 191 -2.10 -12.47 -12.49
C THR A 191 -0.62 -12.74 -12.66
N PHE A 192 -0.01 -13.30 -11.61
CA PHE A 192 1.38 -13.76 -11.63
C PHE A 192 1.51 -15.00 -10.74
N ASP A 193 1.97 -16.10 -11.32
CA ASP A 193 2.15 -17.39 -10.63
C ASP A 193 3.59 -17.67 -10.18
N GLY A 194 4.47 -16.67 -10.26
CA GLY A 194 5.91 -16.81 -10.01
C GLY A 194 6.74 -16.98 -11.28
N SER A 195 6.14 -17.43 -12.39
CA SER A 195 6.82 -17.65 -13.67
C SER A 195 6.16 -16.90 -14.83
N THR A 196 4.83 -16.80 -14.82
CA THR A 196 4.02 -16.30 -15.92
C THR A 196 3.19 -15.12 -15.42
N ALA A 197 3.47 -13.93 -15.97
CA ALA A 197 2.67 -12.74 -15.77
C ALA A 197 1.63 -12.62 -16.88
N LYS A 198 0.37 -12.38 -16.50
CA LYS A 198 -0.75 -12.20 -17.43
C LYS A 198 -1.49 -10.90 -17.15
N LEU A 199 -1.83 -10.18 -18.21
CA LEU A 199 -2.71 -9.02 -18.18
C LEU A 199 -3.86 -9.27 -19.15
N VAL A 200 -5.07 -9.38 -18.62
CA VAL A 200 -6.27 -9.75 -19.38
C VAL A 200 -7.27 -8.60 -19.39
N PHE A 201 -7.78 -8.26 -20.57
CA PHE A 201 -8.88 -7.32 -20.77
C PHE A 201 -10.12 -8.05 -21.27
N SER A 202 -11.26 -7.87 -20.62
CA SER A 202 -12.54 -8.43 -21.05
C SER A 202 -13.70 -7.56 -20.57
N PRO A 203 -14.41 -6.84 -21.47
CA PRO A 203 -14.14 -6.70 -22.91
C PRO A 203 -12.98 -5.73 -23.21
N ALA A 204 -12.32 -5.90 -24.36
CA ALA A 204 -11.37 -4.93 -24.90
C ALA A 204 -12.10 -3.70 -25.49
N THR A 205 -11.76 -2.51 -25.03
CA THR A 205 -12.33 -1.21 -25.43
C THR A 205 -11.26 -0.32 -26.06
N LYS A 206 -11.66 0.70 -26.84
CA LYS A 206 -10.71 1.57 -27.56
C LYS A 206 -9.75 2.33 -26.66
N ASP A 207 -10.16 2.69 -25.45
CA ASP A 207 -9.31 3.36 -24.45
C ASP A 207 -8.18 2.47 -23.92
N LEU A 208 -8.26 1.15 -24.13
CA LEU A 208 -7.21 0.19 -23.79
C LEU A 208 -6.09 0.14 -24.85
N ALA A 209 -6.26 0.69 -26.05
CA ALA A 209 -5.17 0.76 -27.02
C ALA A 209 -3.95 1.54 -26.48
N GLY A 210 -2.74 1.07 -26.79
CA GLY A 210 -1.48 1.71 -26.36
C GLY A 210 -0.35 0.72 -26.09
N ASN A 211 0.78 1.24 -25.62
CA ASN A 211 1.97 0.44 -25.30
C ASN A 211 1.93 -0.01 -23.84
N TYR A 212 2.04 -1.33 -23.64
CA TYR A 212 2.05 -1.99 -22.35
C TYR A 212 3.45 -2.53 -22.07
N THR A 213 3.96 -2.21 -20.87
CA THR A 213 5.25 -2.67 -20.38
C THR A 213 5.04 -3.49 -19.11
N VAL A 214 5.69 -4.65 -19.01
CA VAL A 214 5.78 -5.43 -17.77
C VAL A 214 7.21 -5.36 -17.26
N GLU A 215 7.38 -4.99 -15.99
CA GLU A 215 8.66 -4.95 -15.28
C GLU A 215 8.70 -6.08 -14.25
N PHE A 216 9.77 -6.88 -14.29
CA PHE A 216 10.11 -7.89 -13.30
C PHE A 216 11.29 -7.40 -12.47
N THR A 217 11.14 -7.39 -11.14
CA THR A 217 12.21 -6.97 -10.22
C THR A 217 12.52 -8.10 -9.21
N ASN A 218 13.80 -8.46 -9.09
CA ASN A 218 14.35 -9.25 -7.99
C ASN A 218 15.47 -8.48 -7.27
N GLU A 219 16.10 -9.09 -6.27
CA GLU A 219 17.18 -8.46 -5.50
C GLU A 219 18.46 -8.18 -6.32
N PHE A 220 18.62 -8.80 -7.49
CA PHE A 220 19.79 -8.69 -8.35
C PHE A 220 19.59 -7.76 -9.55
N GLY A 221 18.36 -7.30 -9.81
CA GLY A 221 18.08 -6.32 -10.85
C GLY A 221 16.67 -6.35 -11.38
N LYS A 222 16.50 -5.69 -12.53
CA LYS A 222 15.23 -5.52 -13.21
C LYS A 222 15.35 -5.94 -14.66
N GLU A 223 14.25 -6.45 -15.20
CA GLU A 223 14.09 -6.75 -16.62
C GLU A 223 12.68 -6.37 -17.06
N GLU A 224 12.53 -5.86 -18.28
CA GLU A 224 11.24 -5.40 -18.78
C GLU A 224 10.97 -5.88 -20.21
N SER A 225 9.68 -5.98 -20.56
CA SER A 225 9.23 -6.27 -21.92
C SER A 225 8.05 -5.37 -22.26
N SER A 226 7.99 -4.89 -23.50
CA SER A 226 6.94 -3.97 -23.97
C SER A 226 6.25 -4.51 -25.23
N ALA A 227 4.95 -4.25 -25.37
CA ALA A 227 4.16 -4.59 -26.55
C ALA A 227 2.98 -3.63 -26.75
N GLU A 228 2.56 -3.49 -28.00
CA GLU A 228 1.46 -2.60 -28.38
C GLU A 228 0.13 -3.35 -28.51
N LEU A 229 -0.94 -2.75 -27.98
CA LEU A 229 -2.33 -3.16 -28.19
C LEU A 229 -3.03 -2.24 -29.19
N ILE A 230 -3.55 -2.81 -30.27
CA ILE A 230 -4.41 -2.13 -31.24
C ILE A 230 -5.83 -2.71 -31.12
N VAL A 231 -6.83 -1.84 -30.93
CA VAL A 231 -8.25 -2.26 -30.86
C VAL A 231 -8.97 -1.79 -32.13
N LYS A 232 -9.45 -2.74 -32.95
CA LYS A 232 -10.19 -2.49 -34.19
C LYS A 232 -11.70 -2.48 -33.92
N ASP A 233 -12.44 -1.69 -34.69
CA ASP A 233 -13.90 -1.71 -34.67
C ASP A 233 -14.45 -3.12 -34.99
N ALA A 234 -15.51 -3.52 -34.27
CA ALA A 234 -16.23 -4.74 -34.61
C ALA A 234 -16.90 -4.59 -36.00
N PRO A 235 -16.86 -5.63 -36.86
CA PRO A 235 -17.54 -5.57 -38.15
C PRO A 235 -19.05 -5.38 -37.95
N LYS A 236 -19.60 -4.32 -38.55
CA LYS A 236 -21.05 -4.08 -38.56
C LYS A 236 -21.72 -5.29 -39.21
N ARG A 237 -22.52 -6.04 -38.45
CA ARG A 237 -23.33 -7.16 -38.95
C ARG A 237 -24.28 -6.64 -40.03
N SER A 238 -23.89 -6.76 -41.30
CA SER A 238 -24.82 -6.57 -42.42
C SER A 238 -25.93 -7.61 -42.26
N GLN A 239 -27.15 -7.17 -41.97
CA GLN A 239 -28.31 -8.06 -42.00
C GLN A 239 -28.43 -8.62 -43.43
N LYS A 240 -27.93 -9.84 -43.67
CA LYS A 240 -28.37 -10.61 -44.84
C LYS A 240 -29.86 -10.88 -44.62
N LYS A 241 -30.72 -10.18 -45.37
CA LYS A 241 -32.13 -10.53 -45.50
C LYS A 241 -32.18 -12.01 -45.88
N GLU A 242 -32.75 -12.85 -45.01
CA GLU A 242 -33.07 -14.23 -45.39
C GLU A 242 -33.91 -14.21 -46.68
N PRO A 243 -33.60 -15.04 -47.68
CA PRO A 243 -34.51 -15.20 -48.82
C PRO A 243 -35.81 -15.79 -48.28
N ARG A 244 -36.93 -15.08 -48.49
CA ARG A 244 -38.27 -15.57 -48.22
C ARG A 244 -38.40 -16.98 -48.83
N ARG A 245 -38.52 -18.00 -47.97
CA ARG A 245 -38.95 -19.34 -48.40
C ARG A 245 -40.29 -19.19 -49.14
N LYS A 246 -40.36 -19.66 -50.39
CA LYS A 246 -41.63 -19.80 -51.10
C LYS A 246 -42.54 -20.69 -50.23
N LYS A 247 -43.74 -20.20 -49.90
CA LYS A 247 -44.80 -20.99 -49.25
C LYS A 247 -45.04 -22.23 -50.11
N ILE A 248 -44.75 -23.41 -49.57
CA ILE A 248 -45.40 -24.64 -50.02
C ILE A 248 -46.80 -24.59 -49.42
N GLU A 249 -47.81 -24.61 -50.29
CA GLU A 249 -49.22 -24.65 -49.91
C GLU A 249 -49.55 -26.06 -49.41
N GLU A 250 -49.48 -26.28 -48.10
CA GLU A 250 -50.00 -27.50 -47.48
C GLU A 250 -51.53 -27.42 -47.38
N LYS A 251 -52.20 -28.40 -48.00
CA LYS A 251 -53.65 -28.59 -47.94
C LYS A 251 -54.08 -28.81 -46.48
N LYS A 252 -55.04 -28.00 -46.03
CA LYS A 252 -55.73 -28.09 -44.74
C LYS A 252 -56.51 -29.42 -44.65
N PRO A 253 -56.36 -30.26 -43.62
CA PRO A 253 -57.31 -31.34 -43.35
C PRO A 253 -58.62 -30.76 -42.81
N GLU A 254 -59.74 -31.14 -43.41
CA GLU A 254 -61.10 -30.82 -42.97
C GLU A 254 -61.39 -31.38 -41.57
N GLU A 255 -61.69 -30.51 -40.62
CA GLU A 255 -62.13 -30.87 -39.28
C GLU A 255 -63.64 -31.16 -39.31
N LYS A 256 -64.01 -32.44 -39.17
CA LYS A 256 -65.41 -32.87 -39.09
C LYS A 256 -66.06 -32.36 -37.80
N LYS A 257 -67.06 -31.47 -37.94
CA LYS A 257 -67.97 -31.08 -36.84
C LYS A 257 -68.74 -32.30 -36.32
N PRO A 258 -68.81 -32.55 -35.00
CA PRO A 258 -69.71 -33.56 -34.45
C PRO A 258 -71.17 -33.05 -34.45
N GLU A 259 -72.08 -33.87 -34.96
CA GLU A 259 -73.54 -33.65 -34.97
C GLU A 259 -74.18 -33.80 -33.57
N PRO A 260 -75.28 -33.09 -33.28
CA PRO A 260 -76.00 -33.18 -32.01
C PRO A 260 -76.94 -34.40 -31.99
N LYS A 261 -76.70 -35.37 -31.08
CA LYS A 261 -77.66 -36.46 -30.83
C LYS A 261 -78.74 -36.03 -29.85
N LYS A 262 -79.96 -35.91 -30.36
CA LYS A 262 -81.23 -35.91 -29.61
C LYS A 262 -81.37 -37.19 -28.80
N VAL A 263 -81.58 -37.10 -27.48
CA VAL A 263 -82.37 -38.10 -26.73
C VAL A 263 -83.18 -37.39 -25.64
N GLU A 264 -84.20 -36.68 -26.12
CA GLU A 264 -85.42 -36.39 -25.40
C GLU A 264 -86.26 -37.68 -25.27
N GLU A 265 -85.77 -38.72 -24.59
CA GLU A 265 -86.62 -39.90 -24.31
C GLU A 265 -86.10 -40.85 -23.20
N LYS A 266 -85.53 -40.30 -22.12
CA LYS A 266 -85.37 -41.07 -20.86
C LYS A 266 -86.13 -40.48 -19.67
N ARG A 267 -87.01 -39.50 -19.91
CA ARG A 267 -87.99 -39.01 -18.93
C ARG A 267 -89.28 -39.86 -18.82
N LEU A 268 -89.49 -40.87 -19.67
CA LEU A 268 -90.67 -41.76 -19.55
C LEU A 268 -90.41 -43.14 -18.91
N ARG A 269 -89.15 -43.60 -18.76
CA ARG A 269 -88.85 -44.92 -18.17
C ARG A 269 -88.57 -44.92 -16.66
N LYS A 270 -88.53 -43.74 -16.01
CA LYS A 270 -88.43 -43.59 -14.54
C LYS A 270 -89.78 -43.38 -13.82
N ARG A 271 -90.93 -43.27 -14.51
CA ARG A 271 -92.27 -43.24 -13.86
C ARG A 271 -92.96 -44.61 -13.71
N ARG A 272 -92.40 -45.69 -14.28
CA ARG A 272 -92.94 -47.07 -14.11
C ARG A 272 -92.11 -48.01 -13.23
N LYS A 273 -90.93 -47.60 -12.74
CA LYS A 273 -90.13 -48.39 -11.78
C LYS A 273 -90.19 -47.89 -10.32
N TRP A 274 -91.03 -46.90 -9.98
CA TRP A 274 -91.22 -46.44 -8.59
C TRP A 274 -92.64 -46.64 -8.00
N LYS A 275 -93.61 -47.18 -8.75
CA LYS A 275 -94.95 -47.55 -8.23
C LYS A 275 -95.25 -49.06 -8.15
N ARG A 276 -94.24 -49.93 -8.29
CA ARG A 276 -94.36 -51.40 -8.08
C ARG A 276 -93.45 -51.95 -6.98
N ARG A 277 -93.02 -51.10 -6.04
CA ARG A 277 -92.21 -51.48 -4.87
C ARG A 277 -92.69 -50.89 -3.53
N ARG A 278 -93.96 -50.46 -3.48
CA ARG A 278 -94.76 -50.17 -2.27
C ARG A 278 -96.26 -50.39 -2.55
N ARG A 279 -96.66 -51.65 -2.59
CA ARG A 279 -97.90 -52.19 -2.02
C ARG A 279 -97.58 -53.60 -1.58
#